data_AF-A0A522VAW2-F1
#
_entry.id   AF-A0A522VAW2-F1
#
_cell.length_a   1.000
_cell.length_b   1.000
_cell.length_c   1.000
_cell.angle_alpha   90.00
_cell.angle_beta   90.00
_cell.angle_gamma   90.00
#
_symmetry.space_group_name_H-M   'P 1'
#
loop_
_entity.id
_entity.type
_entity.pdbx_description
1 polymer ?
#
loop_
_entity_poly.entity_id
_entity_poly.type
_entity_poly.pdbx_seq_one_letter_code
_entity_poly.pdbx_strand_id
1 'polypeptide(L)' 'MLDQLTIFKMARARMDWAAQRQEVLAGNVANANTPRYLPRDVRKFDFKEMLAEVQAPPLATTHSQHIAGPAS' A
#
# COMPACT_ATOMS: atom_id res chain seq x y z
N MET A 1 -9.89 -10.58 -13.73
CA MET A 1 -8.56 -10.69 -14.39
C MET A 1 -7.62 -9.54 -13.99
N LEU A 2 -8.08 -8.27 -13.98
CA LEU A 2 -7.28 -7.11 -13.54
C LEU A 2 -6.86 -7.14 -12.05
N ASP A 3 -7.70 -7.69 -11.16
CA ASP A 3 -7.38 -7.83 -9.73
C ASP A 3 -6.18 -8.74 -9.42
N GLN A 4 -5.68 -9.50 -10.40
CA GLN A 4 -4.56 -10.43 -10.18
C GLN A 4 -3.20 -9.77 -10.29
N LEU A 5 -3.12 -8.59 -10.91
CA LEU A 5 -1.90 -7.80 -11.04
C LEU A 5 -1.61 -7.09 -9.71
N THR A 6 -0.42 -7.32 -9.16
CA THR A 6 0.02 -6.81 -7.85
C THR A 6 -0.13 -5.29 -7.71
N ILE A 7 0.11 -4.52 -8.78
CA ILE A 7 -0.04 -3.07 -8.77
C ILE A 7 -1.49 -2.61 -8.55
N PHE A 8 -2.47 -3.31 -9.11
CA PHE A 8 -3.89 -2.97 -8.92
C PHE A 8 -4.36 -3.33 -7.52
N LYS A 9 -3.87 -4.44 -6.95
CA LYS A 9 -4.10 -4.77 -5.52
C LYS A 9 -3.56 -3.69 -4.59
N MET A 10 -2.34 -3.19 -4.88
CA MET A 10 -1.71 -2.10 -4.13
C MET A 10 -2.49 -0.79 -4.24
N ALA A 11 -2.93 -0.43 -5.46
CA ALA A 11 -3.76 0.76 -5.69
C ALA A 11 -5.08 0.67 -4.92
N ARG A 12 -5.73 -0.50 -4.93
CA ARG A 12 -6.94 -0.76 -4.14
C ARG A 12 -6.68 -0.59 -2.65
N ALA A 13 -5.63 -1.21 -2.10
CA ALA A 13 -5.28 -1.07 -0.69
C ALA A 13 -5.04 0.40 -0.28
N ARG A 14 -4.44 1.20 -1.17
CA ARG A 14 -4.24 2.64 -0.96
C ARG A 14 -5.55 3.44 -0.98
N MET A 15 -6.52 3.05 -1.81
CA MET A 15 -7.86 3.65 -1.83
C MET A 15 -8.64 3.27 -0.58
N ASP A 16 -8.61 2.00 -0.18
CA ASP A 16 -9.27 1.52 1.04
C ASP A 16 -8.73 2.24 2.29
N TRP A 17 -7.39 2.40 2.39
CA TRP A 17 -6.77 3.21 3.44
C TRP A 17 -7.24 4.67 3.41
N ALA A 18 -7.37 5.27 2.23
CA ALA A 18 -7.83 6.65 2.10
C ALA A 18 -9.26 6.80 2.61
N ALA A 19 -10.14 5.87 2.24
CA ALA A 19 -11.54 5.86 2.69
C ALA A 19 -11.64 5.74 4.22
N GLN A 20 -10.91 4.79 4.81
CA GLN A 20 -10.86 4.64 6.28
C GLN A 20 -10.37 5.91 6.97
N ARG A 21 -9.33 6.55 6.43
CA ARG A 21 -8.82 7.80 6.98
C ARG A 21 -9.85 8.93 6.88
N GLN A 22 -10.59 9.02 5.77
CA GLN A 22 -11.65 10.02 5.62
C GLN A 22 -12.75 9.85 6.66
N GLU A 23 -13.13 8.61 6.98
CA GLU A 23 -14.10 8.32 8.05
C GLU A 23 -13.61 8.81 9.42
N VAL A 24 -12.36 8.52 9.77
CA VAL A 24 -11.75 8.99 11.03
C VAL A 24 -11.69 10.53 11.08
N LEU A 25 -11.31 11.17 9.98
CA LEU A 25 -11.27 12.62 9.89
C LEU A 25 -12.67 13.24 10.01
N ALA A 26 -13.67 12.65 9.37
CA ALA A 26 -15.06 13.10 9.50
C ALA A 26 -15.52 13.02 10.97
N GLY A 27 -15.18 11.94 11.67
CA GLY A 27 -15.42 11.80 13.10
C GLY A 27 -14.73 12.88 13.94
N ASN A 28 -13.46 13.18 13.64
CA ASN A 28 -12.74 14.25 14.33
C ASN A 28 -13.38 15.64 14.09
N VAL A 29 -13.77 15.93 12.85
CA VAL A 29 -14.44 17.19 12.49
C VAL A 29 -15.78 17.30 13.21
N ALA A 30 -16.58 16.23 13.21
CA ALA A 30 -17.87 16.20 13.90
C ALA A 30 -17.75 16.46 15.42
N ASN A 31 -16.63 16.05 16.03
CA ASN A 31 -16.38 16.19 17.46
C ASN A 31 -15.41 17.33 17.81
N ALA A 32 -15.07 18.21 16.86
CA ALA A 32 -14.04 19.23 17.05
C ALA A 32 -14.30 20.18 18.22
N ASN A 33 -15.56 20.42 18.57
CA ASN A 33 -15.98 21.31 19.66
C ASN A 33 -16.38 20.57 20.94
N THR A 34 -16.24 19.24 20.99
CA THR A 34 -16.59 18.45 22.18
C THR A 34 -15.49 18.61 23.24
N PRO A 35 -15.79 19.12 24.45
CA PRO A 35 -14.77 19.30 25.49
C PRO A 35 -14.05 17.99 25.81
N ARG A 36 -12.71 18.04 25.88
CA ARG A 36 -11.82 16.89 26.15
C ARG A 36 -11.82 15.80 25.07
N TYR A 37 -12.34 16.06 23.87
CA TYR A 37 -12.23 15.11 22.76
C TYR A 37 -10.78 15.00 22.28
N LEU A 38 -10.29 13.76 22.11
CA LEU A 38 -8.96 13.47 21.57
C LEU A 38 -9.09 12.97 20.11
N PRO A 39 -8.51 13.68 19.13
CA PRO A 39 -8.56 13.24 17.74
C PRO A 39 -7.74 11.96 17.53
N ARG A 40 -8.14 11.19 16.51
CA ARG A 40 -7.50 9.93 16.11
C ARG A 40 -7.05 10.00 14.66
N ASP A 41 -6.12 9.15 14.25
CA ASP A 41 -5.74 8.98 12.84
C ASP A 41 -5.44 7.50 12.56
N VAL A 42 -5.43 7.14 11.29
CA VAL A 42 -5.06 5.80 10.81
C VAL A 42 -3.55 5.74 10.63
N ARG A 43 -2.94 4.58 10.91
CA ARG A 43 -1.51 4.36 10.64
C ARG A 43 -1.23 4.67 9.16
N LYS A 44 -0.11 5.34 8.89
CA LYS A 44 0.29 5.71 7.53
C LYS A 44 0.41 4.47 6.65
N PHE A 45 -0.10 4.57 5.43
CA PHE A 45 0.12 3.57 4.39
C PHE A 45 1.54 3.73 3.82
N ASP A 46 2.40 2.73 3.99
CA ASP A 46 3.74 2.70 3.40
C ASP A 46 3.73 1.90 2.09
N PHE A 47 3.71 2.63 0.97
CA PHE A 47 3.72 2.02 -0.36
C PHE A 47 5.08 1.38 -0.69
N LYS A 48 6.18 1.92 -0.16
CA LYS A 48 7.53 1.46 -0.47
C LYS A 48 7.80 0.12 0.21
N GLU A 49 7.36 -0.02 1.46
CA GLU A 49 7.44 -1.26 2.21
C GLU A 49 6.67 -2.39 1.53
N MET A 50 5.41 -2.11 1.14
CA MET A 50 4.59 -3.09 0.41
C MET A 50 5.19 -3.48 -0.95
N LEU A 51 5.87 -2.56 -1.64
CA LEU A 51 6.53 -2.86 -2.92
C LEU A 51 7.81 -3.68 -2.73
N ALA A 52 8.55 -3.45 -1.64
CA ALA A 52 9.75 -4.21 -1.31
C ALA A 52 9.43 -5.69 -1.00
N GLU A 53 8.24 -5.95 -0.45
CA GLU A 53 7.73 -7.30 -0.21
C GLU A 53 7.42 -8.06 -1.52
N VAL A 54 7.19 -7.33 -2.62
CA VAL A 54 7.07 -7.87 -3.98
C VAL A 54 8.47 -8.06 -4.58
N GLN A 55 9.34 -8.81 -3.90
CA GLN A 55 10.61 -9.22 -4.50
C GLN A 55 10.33 -10.27 -5.57
N ALA A 56 10.72 -9.95 -6.81
CA ALA A 56 10.70 -10.93 -7.89
C ALA A 56 11.68 -12.06 -7.51
N PRO A 57 11.29 -13.34 -7.62
CA PRO A 57 12.21 -14.44 -7.36
C PRO A 57 13.42 -14.33 -8.30
N PRO A 58 14.62 -14.74 -7.85
CA PRO A 58 15.82 -14.66 -8.67
C PRO A 58 15.58 -15.40 -9.99
N LEU A 59 15.82 -14.69 -11.09
CA LEU A 59 15.61 -15.24 -12.44
C LEU A 59 16.81 -16.13 -12.79
N ALA A 60 16.54 -17.40 -13.09
CA ALA A 60 17.55 -18.31 -13.62
C ALA A 60 17.79 -18.04 -15.11
N THR A 61 19.05 -17.87 -15.52
CA THR A 61 19.42 -17.83 -16.93
C THR A 61 19.30 -19.23 -17.54
N THR A 62 18.25 -19.46 -18.32
CA THR A 62 17.94 -20.80 -18.86
C THR A 62 18.76 -21.19 -20.09
N HIS A 63 19.44 -20.23 -20.72
CA HIS A 63 20.27 -20.46 -21.91
C HIS A 63 21.44 -19.48 -21.94
N SER A 64 22.59 -19.90 -22.47
CA SER A 64 23.82 -19.08 -22.52
C SER A 64 23.71 -17.80 -23.34
N GLN A 65 22.71 -17.69 -24.22
CA GLN A 65 22.40 -16.48 -24.99
C GLN A 65 21.28 -15.62 -24.38
N HIS A 66 20.68 -16.04 -23.25
CA HIS A 66 19.69 -15.22 -22.56
C HIS A 66 20.38 -14.18 -21.68
N ILE A 67 19.74 -13.02 -21.55
CA ILE A 67 20.21 -11.97 -20.65
C ILE A 67 20.04 -12.45 -19.21
N ALA A 68 21.10 -12.36 -18.41
CA ALA A 68 21.03 -12.64 -16.98
C ALA A 68 20.16 -11.61 -16.27
N GLY A 69 19.33 -12.07 -15.32
CA GLY A 69 18.57 -11.17 -14.46
C GLY A 69 19.52 -10.29 -13.63
N PRO A 70 19.08 -9.08 -13.23
CA PRO A 70 19.88 -8.22 -12.36
C PRO A 70 20.22 -8.97 -11.06
N ALA A 71 21.49 -8.91 -10.64
CA ALA A 71 21.92 -9.44 -9.35
C ALA A 71 21.19 -8.68 -8.24
N SER A 72 20.53 -9.43 -7.34
CA SER A 72 19.81 -8.88 -6.19
C SER A 72 20.76 -8.28 -5.16
#